data_AF-A0A974AMZ4-F1
#
_entry.id   AF-A0A974AMZ4-F1
#
_cell.length_a   1.000
_cell.length_b   1.000
_cell.length_c   1.000
_cell.angle_alpha   90.00
_cell.angle_beta   90.00
_cell.angle_gamma   90.00
#
_symmetry.space_group_name_H-M   'P 1'
#
loop_
_entity.id
_entity.type
_entity.pdbx_description
1 polymer ?
#
loop_
_entity_poly.entity_id
_entity_poly.type
_entity_poly.pdbx_seq_one_letter_code
_entity_poly.pdbx_strand_id
1 'polypeptide(L)'
;MFVHLRLHTEFSVIDSTCRIDEVVKAAAKDRQPALAITDLSNLFGALKLYKEARGKGVKPLLGAEIVLEGLGGDLLATSRMVLLVQNKQGYLNISELIARAYTQNVQITGGKQMAVVKLAWLKELNEGLIALSGAQAGPVGQALVQGDVVRAHDVALQMAGIFTHRFYLELQRAGRPDDEPQVLAAVQ
;
A
#
# COMPACT_ATOMS: atom_id res chain seq x y z
N MET A 1 14.55 4.73 -16.03
CA MET A 1 14.53 3.45 -15.28
C MET A 1 13.44 3.56 -14.23
N PHE A 2 12.57 2.57 -14.13
CA PHE A 2 11.38 2.59 -13.26
C PHE A 2 11.26 1.24 -12.54
N VAL A 3 10.66 1.23 -11.35
CA VAL A 3 10.41 0.03 -10.55
C VAL A 3 8.97 0.09 -10.08
N HIS A 4 8.19 -0.96 -10.34
CA HIS A 4 6.85 -1.07 -9.77
C HIS A 4 6.93 -1.34 -8.26
N LEU A 5 6.38 -0.40 -7.48
CA LEU A 5 6.27 -0.50 -6.02
C LEU A 5 4.88 -0.90 -5.54
N ARG A 6 3.89 -0.86 -6.42
CA ARG A 6 2.52 -1.28 -6.14
C ARG A 6 2.05 -2.22 -7.23
N LEU A 7 1.82 -3.47 -6.87
CA LEU A 7 1.37 -4.52 -7.79
C LEU A 7 0.64 -5.60 -6.98
N HIS A 8 -0.59 -5.89 -7.39
CA HIS A 8 -1.37 -7.00 -6.84
C HIS A 8 -1.13 -8.24 -7.71
N THR A 9 -0.87 -9.37 -7.09
CA THR A 9 -0.62 -10.67 -7.72
C THR A 9 -1.85 -11.56 -7.65
N GLU A 10 -1.74 -12.81 -8.12
CA GLU A 10 -2.77 -13.83 -7.93
C GLU A 10 -3.12 -14.11 -6.45
N PHE A 11 -2.30 -13.63 -5.50
CA PHE A 11 -2.57 -13.72 -4.06
C PHE A 11 -3.46 -12.59 -3.52
N SER A 12 -3.74 -11.57 -4.32
CA SER A 12 -4.85 -10.66 -4.07
C SER A 12 -6.14 -11.26 -4.62
N VAL A 13 -6.66 -12.24 -3.89
CA VAL A 13 -7.77 -13.14 -4.29
C VAL A 13 -9.01 -12.39 -4.81
N ILE A 14 -9.22 -11.16 -4.34
CA ILE A 14 -10.42 -10.37 -4.62
C ILE A 14 -10.27 -9.52 -5.89
N ASP A 15 -9.07 -9.07 -6.25
CA ASP A 15 -8.90 -7.96 -7.21
C ASP A 15 -7.72 -8.09 -8.20
N SER A 16 -7.01 -9.23 -8.25
CA SER A 16 -5.98 -9.43 -9.28
C SER A 16 -5.87 -10.87 -9.78
N THR A 17 -5.33 -11.00 -11.00
CA THR A 17 -5.03 -12.26 -11.69
C THR A 17 -3.57 -12.35 -12.16
N CYS A 18 -2.75 -11.34 -11.85
CA CYS A 18 -1.37 -11.24 -12.34
C CYS A 18 -0.48 -12.30 -11.70
N ARG A 19 0.06 -13.24 -12.49
CA ARG A 19 0.89 -14.32 -11.96
C ARG A 19 2.30 -13.87 -11.62
N ILE A 20 2.82 -14.25 -10.45
CA ILE A 20 4.18 -13.85 -9.99
C ILE A 20 5.27 -14.18 -11.03
N ASP A 21 5.24 -15.36 -11.64
CA ASP A 21 6.25 -15.78 -12.61
C ASP A 21 6.22 -14.93 -13.90
N GLU A 22 5.03 -14.51 -14.33
CA GLU A 22 4.80 -13.63 -15.47
C GLU A 22 5.24 -12.20 -15.19
N VAL A 23 4.86 -11.63 -14.04
CA VAL A 23 5.25 -10.25 -13.68
C VAL A 23 6.75 -10.12 -13.46
N VAL A 24 7.40 -11.13 -12.86
CA VAL A 24 8.87 -11.14 -12.75
C VAL A 24 9.52 -11.27 -14.13
N LYS A 25 8.97 -12.09 -15.03
CA LYS A 25 9.46 -12.20 -16.41
C LYS A 25 9.36 -10.85 -17.14
N ALA A 26 8.25 -10.13 -16.98
CA ALA A 26 8.07 -8.80 -17.55
C ALA A 26 9.08 -7.80 -16.97
N ALA A 27 9.22 -7.74 -15.63
CA ALA A 27 10.20 -6.88 -14.97
C ALA A 27 11.63 -7.13 -15.44
N ALA A 28 12.04 -8.39 -15.60
CA ALA A 28 13.35 -8.75 -16.13
C ALA A 28 13.52 -8.33 -17.60
N LYS A 29 12.50 -8.54 -18.44
CA LYS A 29 12.50 -8.11 -19.86
C LYS A 29 12.65 -6.59 -19.98
N ASP A 30 12.00 -5.85 -19.09
CA ASP A 30 12.04 -4.38 -19.03
C ASP A 30 13.30 -3.84 -18.34
N ARG A 31 14.20 -4.73 -17.89
CA ARG A 31 15.44 -4.40 -17.17
C ARG A 31 15.18 -3.60 -15.89
N GLN A 32 14.08 -3.90 -15.18
CA GLN A 32 13.83 -3.33 -13.87
C GLN A 32 14.77 -3.97 -12.84
N PRO A 33 15.50 -3.18 -12.04
CA PRO A 33 16.44 -3.72 -11.05
C PRO A 33 15.73 -4.37 -9.85
N ALA A 34 14.46 -4.04 -9.63
CA ALA A 34 13.65 -4.52 -8.52
C ALA A 34 12.18 -4.62 -8.93
N LEU A 35 11.41 -5.36 -8.14
CA LEU A 35 9.95 -5.48 -8.27
C LEU A 35 9.33 -5.67 -6.88
N ALA A 36 8.31 -4.87 -6.55
CA ALA A 36 7.49 -5.10 -5.37
C ALA A 36 6.22 -5.88 -5.70
N ILE A 37 5.77 -6.69 -4.75
CA ILE A 37 4.36 -7.12 -4.66
C ILE A 37 3.77 -6.50 -3.40
N THR A 38 2.52 -6.08 -3.50
CA THR A 38 1.79 -5.38 -2.45
C THR A 38 0.36 -5.89 -2.43
N ASP A 39 0.20 -7.18 -2.17
CA ASP A 39 -1.10 -7.83 -2.18
C ASP A 39 -2.05 -7.26 -1.12
N LEU A 40 -3.36 -7.37 -1.37
CA LEU A 40 -4.38 -6.83 -0.49
C LEU A 40 -4.43 -7.59 0.84
N SER A 41 -4.02 -6.89 1.89
CA SER A 41 -3.97 -7.32 3.29
C SER A 41 -3.21 -8.63 3.52
N ASN A 42 -2.27 -9.05 2.67
CA ASN A 42 -1.55 -10.31 2.88
C ASN A 42 -0.12 -10.31 2.31
N LEU A 43 0.65 -11.33 2.71
CA LEU A 43 2.02 -11.58 2.25
C LEU A 43 2.19 -12.99 1.65
N PHE A 44 1.11 -13.62 1.18
CA PHE A 44 1.12 -15.02 0.76
C PHE A 44 2.07 -15.27 -0.42
N GLY A 45 2.17 -14.30 -1.33
CA GLY A 45 3.06 -14.33 -2.48
C GLY A 45 4.56 -14.13 -2.18
N ALA A 46 4.92 -13.74 -0.96
CA ALA A 46 6.28 -13.27 -0.65
C ALA A 46 7.37 -14.31 -0.95
N LEU A 47 7.17 -15.56 -0.54
CA LEU A 47 8.14 -16.64 -0.76
C LEU A 47 8.27 -16.99 -2.25
N LYS A 48 7.14 -16.98 -2.98
CA LYS A 48 7.14 -17.25 -4.42
C LYS A 48 7.87 -16.15 -5.18
N LEU A 49 7.59 -14.87 -4.88
CA LEU A 49 8.32 -13.74 -5.46
C LEU A 49 9.81 -13.83 -5.18
N TYR A 50 10.20 -14.13 -3.94
CA TYR A 50 11.61 -14.19 -3.56
C TYR A 50 12.38 -15.20 -4.43
N LYS A 51 11.81 -16.40 -4.63
CA LYS A 51 12.43 -17.45 -5.44
C LYS A 51 12.49 -17.06 -6.92
N GLU A 52 11.38 -16.60 -7.49
CA GLU A 52 11.29 -16.26 -8.92
C GLU A 52 12.14 -15.04 -9.30
N ALA A 53 12.10 -13.98 -8.49
CA ALA A 53 12.81 -12.73 -8.77
C ALA A 53 14.32 -12.89 -8.70
N ARG A 54 14.82 -13.58 -7.66
CA ARG A 54 16.25 -13.86 -7.51
C ARG A 54 16.80 -14.67 -8.68
N GLY A 55 16.06 -15.67 -9.17
CA GLY A 55 16.45 -16.47 -10.32
C GLY A 55 16.61 -15.68 -11.63
N LYS A 56 15.96 -14.51 -11.74
CA LYS A 56 15.99 -13.64 -12.92
C LYS A 56 16.79 -12.34 -12.71
N GLY A 57 17.54 -12.24 -11.62
CA GLY A 57 18.36 -11.05 -11.33
C GLY A 57 17.57 -9.80 -10.93
N VAL A 58 16.29 -9.96 -10.57
CA VAL A 58 15.42 -8.87 -10.11
C VAL A 58 15.40 -8.88 -8.58
N LYS A 59 15.63 -7.72 -7.94
CA LYS A 59 15.53 -7.61 -6.47
C LYS A 59 14.06 -7.68 -6.03
N PRO A 60 13.64 -8.68 -5.24
CA PRO A 60 12.29 -8.71 -4.69
C PRO A 60 12.14 -7.65 -3.58
N LEU A 61 11.04 -6.90 -3.62
CA LEU A 61 10.60 -6.01 -2.56
C LEU A 61 9.28 -6.54 -2.00
N LEU A 62 9.17 -6.65 -0.69
CA LEU A 62 7.97 -7.14 -0.02
C LEU A 62 7.16 -5.97 0.52
N GLY A 63 5.84 -6.10 0.46
CA GLY A 63 4.90 -5.15 1.03
C GLY A 63 3.49 -5.69 0.96
N ALA A 64 2.55 -4.90 1.43
CA ALA A 64 1.12 -5.17 1.31
C ALA A 64 0.37 -3.85 1.13
N GLU A 65 -0.74 -3.92 0.40
CA GLU A 65 -1.77 -2.89 0.54
C GLU A 65 -2.58 -3.21 1.79
N ILE A 66 -2.70 -2.27 2.72
CA ILE A 66 -3.55 -2.41 3.90
C ILE A 66 -4.81 -1.56 3.75
N VAL A 67 -5.90 -2.01 4.37
CA VAL A 67 -7.06 -1.17 4.64
C VAL A 67 -6.86 -0.53 6.01
N LEU A 68 -6.86 0.80 6.06
CA LEU A 68 -6.71 1.60 7.27
C LEU A 68 -8.08 2.16 7.68
N GLU A 69 -8.32 2.22 8.99
CA GLU A 69 -9.48 2.93 9.54
C GLU A 69 -9.49 4.40 9.13
N GLY A 70 -10.68 5.01 9.20
CA GLY A 70 -10.90 6.39 8.79
C GLY A 70 -10.04 7.40 9.55
N LEU A 71 -9.52 8.38 8.82
CA LEU A 71 -8.68 9.46 9.34
C LEU A 71 -9.35 10.83 9.11
N GLY A 72 -8.90 11.86 9.83
CA GLY A 72 -9.31 13.24 9.55
C GLY A 72 -10.79 13.54 9.83
N GLY A 73 -11.41 12.84 10.80
CA GLY A 73 -12.78 13.11 11.25
C GLY A 73 -13.87 12.26 10.59
N ASP A 74 -13.56 11.56 9.50
CA ASP A 74 -14.46 10.56 8.92
C ASP A 74 -14.11 9.16 9.45
N LEU A 75 -14.62 8.84 10.64
CA LEU A 75 -14.33 7.57 11.34
C LEU A 75 -15.04 6.36 10.73
N LEU A 76 -16.00 6.59 9.83
CA LEU A 76 -16.76 5.52 9.16
C LEU A 76 -16.14 5.15 7.81
N ALA A 77 -15.38 6.05 7.20
CA ALA A 77 -14.60 5.73 6.02
C ALA A 77 -13.46 4.76 6.32
N THR A 78 -13.02 4.04 5.29
CA THR A 78 -11.75 3.34 5.28
C THR A 78 -10.94 3.79 4.08
N SER A 79 -9.63 3.73 4.23
CA SER A 79 -8.68 4.10 3.18
C SER A 79 -7.74 2.95 2.88
N ARG A 80 -7.09 2.98 1.73
CA ARG A 80 -6.09 1.98 1.39
C ARG A 80 -4.72 2.63 1.23
N MET A 81 -3.69 2.02 1.79
CA MET A 81 -2.32 2.51 1.66
C MET A 81 -1.34 1.36 1.49
N VAL A 82 -0.18 1.65 0.91
CA VAL A 82 0.86 0.64 0.70
C VAL A 82 1.90 0.74 1.80
N LEU A 83 2.25 -0.40 2.39
CA LEU A 83 3.40 -0.54 3.28
C LEU A 83 4.44 -1.44 2.62
N LEU A 84 5.65 -0.92 2.47
CA LEU A 84 6.82 -1.66 1.96
C LEU A 84 7.77 -1.98 3.11
N VAL A 85 8.35 -3.18 3.06
CA VAL A 85 9.30 -3.67 4.05
C VAL A 85 10.69 -3.13 3.73
N GLN A 86 11.23 -2.29 4.61
CA GLN A 86 12.59 -1.74 4.49
C GLN A 86 13.64 -2.69 5.08
N ASN A 87 13.31 -3.37 6.18
CA ASN A 87 14.24 -4.23 6.91
C ASN A 87 13.50 -5.39 7.63
N LYS A 88 14.24 -6.20 8.40
CA LYS A 88 13.69 -7.35 9.14
C LYS A 88 12.62 -6.93 10.16
N GLN A 89 12.81 -5.82 10.87
CA GLN A 89 11.81 -5.34 11.84
C GLN A 89 10.53 -4.91 11.14
N GLY A 90 10.64 -4.26 9.97
CA GLY A 90 9.50 -3.96 9.11
C GLY A 90 8.71 -5.21 8.73
N TYR A 91 9.40 -6.30 8.36
CA TYR A 91 8.74 -7.57 8.03
C TYR A 91 7.93 -8.13 9.21
N LEU A 92 8.49 -8.08 10.42
CA LEU A 92 7.78 -8.52 11.63
C LEU A 92 6.57 -7.62 11.91
N ASN A 93 6.75 -6.31 11.81
CA ASN A 93 5.72 -5.32 12.06
C ASN A 93 4.53 -5.43 11.09
N ILE A 94 4.78 -5.55 9.78
CA ILE A 94 3.69 -5.71 8.81
C ILE A 94 2.96 -7.06 8.98
N SER A 95 3.69 -8.12 9.36
CA SER A 95 3.09 -9.44 9.63
C SER A 95 2.14 -9.36 10.83
N GLU A 96 2.57 -8.69 11.91
CA GLU A 96 1.75 -8.46 13.09
C GLU A 96 0.55 -7.56 12.80
N LEU A 97 0.72 -6.47 12.03
CA LEU A 97 -0.37 -5.59 11.62
C LEU A 97 -1.46 -6.36 10.87
N ILE A 98 -1.07 -7.19 9.89
CA ILE A 98 -2.00 -8.02 9.11
C ILE A 98 -2.69 -9.04 10.03
N ALA A 99 -1.94 -9.71 10.90
CA ALA A 99 -2.49 -10.69 11.84
C ALA A 99 -3.52 -10.06 12.79
N ARG A 100 -3.20 -8.90 13.39
CA ARG A 100 -4.14 -8.14 14.25
C ARG A 100 -5.39 -7.71 13.49
N ALA A 101 -5.25 -7.23 12.25
CA ALA A 101 -6.39 -6.84 11.44
C ALA A 101 -7.36 -8.00 11.19
N TYR A 102 -6.86 -9.18 10.81
CA TYR A 102 -7.70 -10.37 10.58
C TYR A 102 -8.31 -10.95 11.87
N THR A 103 -7.59 -10.90 12.98
CA THR A 103 -8.02 -11.56 14.23
C THR A 103 -8.86 -10.66 15.12
N GLN A 104 -8.72 -9.34 15.02
CA GLN A 104 -9.32 -8.40 15.98
C GLN A 104 -10.21 -7.33 15.34
N ASN A 105 -10.13 -7.07 14.03
CA ASN A 105 -10.84 -5.95 13.43
C ASN A 105 -11.24 -6.19 11.96
N VAL A 106 -12.10 -7.19 11.74
CA VAL A 106 -12.76 -7.40 10.45
C VAL A 106 -14.03 -6.56 10.40
N GLN A 107 -14.15 -5.71 9.37
CA GLN A 107 -15.28 -4.82 9.19
C GLN A 107 -15.90 -4.99 7.80
N ILE A 108 -17.17 -4.61 7.64
CA ILE A 108 -17.80 -4.55 6.33
C ILE A 108 -17.46 -3.20 5.70
N THR A 109 -16.69 -3.21 4.62
CA THR A 109 -16.30 -2.05 3.82
C THR A 109 -16.63 -2.32 2.35
N GLY A 110 -17.36 -1.43 1.69
CA GLY A 110 -17.73 -1.59 0.28
C GLY A 110 -18.49 -2.90 -0.01
N GLY A 111 -19.29 -3.36 0.95
CA GLY A 111 -20.04 -4.62 0.86
C GLY A 111 -19.22 -5.90 1.06
N LYS A 112 -17.94 -5.79 1.46
CA LYS A 112 -17.04 -6.94 1.67
C LYS A 112 -16.47 -6.94 3.09
N GLN A 113 -16.22 -8.12 3.64
CA GLN A 113 -15.47 -8.26 4.89
C GLN A 113 -13.99 -8.00 4.62
N MET A 114 -13.47 -6.94 5.24
CA MET A 114 -12.08 -6.50 5.09
C MET A 114 -11.40 -6.47 6.46
N ALA A 115 -10.19 -6.97 6.54
CA ALA A 115 -9.32 -6.79 7.70
C ALA A 115 -8.84 -5.34 7.73
N VAL A 116 -9.24 -4.58 8.76
CA VAL A 116 -8.96 -3.14 8.89
C VAL A 116 -7.89 -2.91 9.95
N VAL A 117 -6.78 -2.29 9.56
CA VAL A 117 -5.72 -1.86 10.46
C VAL A 117 -6.17 -0.60 11.19
N LYS A 118 -5.95 -0.56 12.51
CA LYS A 118 -6.15 0.65 13.31
C LYS A 118 -4.93 1.56 13.26
N LEU A 119 -5.16 2.87 13.28
CA LEU A 119 -4.11 3.89 13.34
C LEU A 119 -3.22 3.70 14.57
N ALA A 120 -3.80 3.30 15.71
CA ALA A 120 -3.04 3.05 16.94
C ALA A 120 -1.98 1.94 16.74
N TRP A 121 -2.34 0.87 16.03
CA TRP A 121 -1.41 -0.21 15.71
C TRP A 121 -0.36 0.25 14.70
N LEU A 122 -0.75 1.09 13.73
CA LEU A 122 0.20 1.65 12.77
C LEU A 122 1.24 2.52 13.48
N LYS A 123 0.84 3.34 14.46
CA LYS A 123 1.76 4.13 15.29
C LYS A 123 2.73 3.24 16.07
N GLU A 124 2.25 2.16 16.66
CA GLU A 124 3.04 1.18 17.42
C GLU A 124 4.04 0.43 16.53
N LEU A 125 3.60 -0.04 15.36
CA LEU A 125 4.31 -1.00 14.50
C LEU A 125 4.81 -0.36 13.19
N ASN A 126 5.23 0.90 13.21
CA ASN A 126 5.69 1.60 11.99
C ASN A 126 7.17 1.34 11.64
N GLU A 127 7.98 0.90 12.59
CA GLU A 127 9.44 0.83 12.41
C GLU A 127 9.82 -0.12 11.26
N GLY A 128 10.80 0.26 10.44
CA GLY A 128 11.26 -0.57 9.32
C GLY A 128 10.30 -0.66 8.13
N LEU A 129 9.24 0.16 8.11
CA LEU A 129 8.29 0.25 7.00
C LEU A 129 8.40 1.56 6.22
N ILE A 130 8.12 1.51 4.92
CA ILE A 130 7.93 2.69 4.07
C ILE A 130 6.45 2.73 3.69
N ALA A 131 5.83 3.90 3.81
CA ALA A 131 4.43 4.11 3.51
C ALA A 131 4.26 4.92 2.22
N LEU A 132 3.43 4.42 1.29
CA LEU A 132 2.93 5.19 0.16
C LEU A 132 1.47 5.57 0.44
N SER A 133 1.09 6.79 0.08
CA SER A 133 -0.19 7.36 0.49
C SER A 133 -1.42 6.65 -0.05
N GLY A 134 -1.33 5.76 -1.05
CA GLY A 134 -2.47 5.02 -1.60
C GLY A 134 -3.19 5.71 -2.76
N ALA A 135 -2.57 6.73 -3.35
CA ALA A 135 -3.15 7.57 -4.41
C ALA A 135 -4.57 8.03 -4.04
N GLN A 136 -5.54 7.98 -4.96
CA GLN A 136 -6.93 8.39 -4.75
C GLN A 136 -7.69 7.54 -3.71
N ALA A 137 -7.31 6.28 -3.50
CA ALA A 137 -7.93 5.40 -2.50
C ALA A 137 -7.37 5.60 -1.09
N GLY A 138 -6.28 6.36 -1.00
CA GLY A 138 -5.56 6.68 0.22
C GLY A 138 -6.23 7.76 1.08
N PRO A 139 -5.85 7.86 2.35
CA PRO A 139 -6.48 8.81 3.27
C PRO A 139 -6.24 10.26 2.84
N VAL A 140 -5.08 10.56 2.24
CA VAL A 140 -4.79 11.89 1.66
C VAL A 140 -5.55 12.09 0.35
N GLY A 141 -5.52 11.10 -0.56
CA GLY A 141 -6.13 11.25 -1.88
C GLY A 141 -7.65 11.34 -1.84
N GLN A 142 -8.32 10.62 -0.94
CA GLN A 142 -9.77 10.75 -0.73
C GLN A 142 -10.16 12.18 -0.36
N ALA A 143 -9.36 12.86 0.47
CA ALA A 143 -9.59 14.26 0.82
C ALA A 143 -9.33 15.21 -0.35
N LEU A 144 -8.25 15.00 -1.10
CA LEU A 144 -7.94 15.79 -2.29
C LEU A 144 -9.02 15.69 -3.37
N VAL A 145 -9.52 14.49 -3.66
CA VAL A 145 -10.59 14.27 -4.65
C VAL A 145 -11.91 14.92 -4.23
N GLN A 146 -12.16 15.03 -2.93
CA GLN A 146 -13.32 15.74 -2.38
C GLN A 146 -13.13 17.27 -2.29
N GLY A 147 -11.96 17.79 -2.65
CA GLY A 147 -11.64 19.22 -2.54
C GLY A 147 -11.35 19.71 -1.12
N ASP A 148 -11.23 18.80 -0.15
CA ASP A 148 -10.94 19.13 1.24
C ASP A 148 -9.42 19.16 1.49
N VAL A 149 -8.81 20.27 1.05
CA VAL A 149 -7.36 20.48 1.14
C VAL A 149 -6.86 20.54 2.58
N VAL A 150 -7.67 21.10 3.50
CA VAL A 150 -7.31 21.21 4.93
C VAL A 150 -7.19 19.81 5.53
N ARG A 151 -8.19 18.95 5.32
CA ARG A 151 -8.14 17.57 5.80
C ARG A 151 -7.01 16.78 5.13
N ALA A 152 -6.79 16.97 3.83
CA ALA A 152 -5.69 16.31 3.11
C ALA A 152 -4.33 16.66 3.73
N HIS A 153 -4.11 17.94 4.03
CA HIS A 153 -2.91 18.44 4.68
C HIS A 153 -2.72 17.85 6.08
N ASP A 154 -3.75 17.87 6.92
CA ASP A 154 -3.68 17.36 8.30
C ASP A 154 -3.39 15.85 8.33
N VAL A 155 -4.03 15.09 7.45
CA VAL A 155 -3.78 13.65 7.29
C VAL A 155 -2.37 13.39 6.78
N ALA A 156 -1.89 14.17 5.81
CA ALA A 156 -0.53 14.03 5.29
C ALA A 156 0.51 14.30 6.38
N LEU A 157 0.32 15.33 7.21
CA LEU A 157 1.18 15.61 8.36
C LEU A 157 1.13 14.50 9.41
N GLN A 158 -0.06 13.97 9.69
CA GLN A 158 -0.22 12.85 10.61
C GLN A 158 0.56 11.62 10.14
N MET A 159 0.45 11.26 8.85
CA MET A 159 1.18 10.12 8.28
C MET A 159 2.68 10.38 8.21
N ALA A 160 3.11 11.59 7.83
CA ALA A 160 4.50 11.98 7.81
C ALA A 160 5.14 11.94 9.21
N GLY A 161 4.37 12.26 10.26
CA GLY A 161 4.82 12.15 11.65
C GLY A 161 4.95 10.70 12.14
N ILE A 162 4.14 9.77 11.63
CA ILE A 162 4.26 8.33 11.94
C ILE A 162 5.44 7.70 11.18
N PHE A 163 5.57 8.04 9.90
CA PHE A 163 6.61 7.52 9.02
C PHE A 163 7.62 8.61 8.66
N THR A 164 8.31 9.15 9.67
CA THR A 164 9.30 10.23 9.50
C THR A 164 10.34 9.82 8.43
N HIS A 165 10.45 10.64 7.38
CA HIS A 165 11.29 10.41 6.18
C HIS A 165 11.01 9.10 5.41
N ARG A 166 9.87 8.45 5.67
CA ARG A 166 9.45 7.16 5.09
C ARG A 166 8.00 7.19 4.60
N PHE A 167 7.37 8.37 4.53
CA PHE A 167 6.07 8.58 3.91
C PHE A 167 6.23 9.27 2.57
N TYR A 168 5.57 8.76 1.53
CA TYR A 168 5.59 9.32 0.19
C TYR A 168 4.18 9.48 -0.35
N LEU A 169 3.90 10.64 -0.96
CA LEU A 169 2.68 10.84 -1.73
C LEU A 169 2.73 9.98 -2.99
N GLU A 170 1.74 9.13 -3.16
CA GLU A 170 1.62 8.23 -4.28
C GLU A 170 0.80 8.88 -5.40
N LEU A 171 1.33 8.83 -6.62
CA LEU A 171 0.71 9.39 -7.82
C LEU A 171 0.51 8.26 -8.84
N GLN A 172 -0.71 8.14 -9.37
CA GLN A 172 -1.04 7.14 -10.37
C GLN A 172 -1.71 7.81 -11.57
N ARG A 173 -1.32 7.40 -12.77
CA ARG A 173 -1.91 7.81 -14.06
C ARG A 173 -2.27 6.56 -14.85
N ALA A 174 -3.30 5.85 -14.39
CA ALA A 174 -3.82 4.65 -15.02
C ALA A 174 -5.07 4.93 -15.88
N GLY A 175 -5.44 6.20 -16.05
CA GLY A 175 -6.59 6.62 -16.86
C GLY A 175 -7.94 6.45 -16.15
N ARG A 176 -7.94 6.29 -14.82
CA ARG A 176 -9.19 6.25 -14.04
C ARG A 176 -9.71 7.67 -13.80
N PRO A 177 -11.03 7.85 -13.56
CA PRO A 177 -11.63 9.18 -13.42
C PRO A 177 -10.95 10.08 -12.38
N ASP A 178 -10.55 9.51 -11.24
CA ASP A 178 -10.00 10.28 -10.12
C ASP A 178 -8.47 10.41 -10.14
N ASP A 179 -7.78 9.77 -11.10
CA ASP A 179 -6.31 9.80 -11.18
C ASP A 179 -5.80 11.23 -11.43
N GLU A 180 -6.29 11.89 -12.48
CA GLU A 180 -5.79 13.23 -12.86
C GLU A 180 -6.17 14.31 -11.83
N PRO A 181 -7.41 14.36 -11.29
CA PRO A 181 -7.75 15.26 -10.20
C PRO A 181 -6.84 15.09 -8.97
N GLN A 182 -6.58 13.85 -8.55
CA GLN A 182 -5.71 13.59 -7.41
C GLN A 182 -4.27 14.02 -7.67
N VAL A 183 -3.74 13.74 -8.88
CA VAL A 183 -2.37 14.12 -9.24
C VAL A 183 -2.20 15.63 -9.27
N LEU A 184 -3.15 16.37 -9.85
CA LEU A 184 -3.08 17.84 -9.89
C LEU A 184 -3.15 18.44 -8.49
N ALA A 185 -4.03 17.93 -7.63
CA ALA A 185 -4.20 18.44 -6.28
C ALA A 185 -3.01 18.09 -5.35
N ALA A 186 -2.33 16.97 -5.57
CA ALA A 186 -1.19 16.54 -4.75
C ALA A 186 0.11 17.32 -5.01
N VAL A 187 0.18 18.11 -6.08
CA VAL A 187 1.37 18.88 -6.50
C VAL A 187 1.26 20.37 -6.15
N GLN A 188 0.10 20.82 -5.65
CA GLN A 188 -0.14 22.18 -5.16
C GLN A 188 0.41 22.37 -3.75
#